data_AF-A0A2N8KS16-F1
#
_entry.id   AF-A0A2N8KS16-F1
#
_cell.length_a   1.000
_cell.length_b   1.000
_cell.length_c   1.000
_cell.angle_alpha   90.00
_cell.angle_beta   90.00
_cell.angle_gamma   90.00
#
_symmetry.space_group_name_H-M   'P 1'
#
loop_
_entity.id
_entity.type
_entity.pdbx_description
1 polymer ?
#
loop_
_entity_poly.entity_id
_entity_poly.type
_entity_poly.pdbx_seq_one_letter_code
_entity_poly.pdbx_strand_id
1 'polypeptide(L)'
;MHITELEPLRKKVIVLRGNTSTRDIAAFVEELVERANTPAMAQSACDRVISMCNPKAWGDRLVEGFGDDFLAWQSFLGELSDLAKQCGQAIYDNRHRA
;
A
#
# COMPACT_ATOMS: atom_id res chain seq x y z
N MET A 1 -19.08 -4.07 -3.79
CA MET A 1 -18.88 -2.64 -3.55
C MET A 1 -17.40 -2.35 -3.72
N HIS A 2 -17.06 -1.37 -4.55
CA HIS A 2 -15.68 -0.99 -4.82
C HIS A 2 -15.43 0.37 -4.17
N ILE A 3 -14.43 0.46 -3.28
CA ILE A 3 -14.06 1.69 -2.58
C ILE A 3 -13.02 2.41 -3.44
N THR A 4 -13.49 3.40 -4.20
CA THR A 4 -12.69 4.14 -5.19
C THR A 4 -11.47 4.84 -4.60
N GLU A 5 -11.54 5.20 -3.33
CA GLU A 5 -10.51 5.89 -2.56
C GLU A 5 -9.27 5.01 -2.39
N LEU A 6 -9.37 3.68 -2.54
CA LEU A 6 -8.23 2.76 -2.48
C LEU A 6 -7.51 2.59 -3.83
N GLU A 7 -8.01 3.17 -4.92
CA GLU A 7 -7.38 3.02 -6.24
C GLU A 7 -5.93 3.53 -6.34
N PRO A 8 -5.52 4.63 -5.67
CA PRO A 8 -4.13 5.04 -5.67
C PRO A 8 -3.18 3.95 -5.15
N LEU A 9 -3.61 3.14 -4.15
CA LEU A 9 -2.83 2.01 -3.66
C LEU A 9 -2.68 0.91 -4.71
N ARG A 10 -3.77 0.52 -5.37
CA ARG A 10 -3.74 -0.47 -6.46
C ARG A 10 -2.77 -0.05 -7.56
N LYS A 11 -2.87 1.19 -8.01
CA LYS A 11 -1.98 1.74 -9.05
C LYS A 11 -0.52 1.73 -8.61
N LYS A 12 -0.23 2.08 -7.35
CA LYS A 12 1.14 2.10 -6.83
C LYS A 12 1.75 0.70 -6.81
N VAL A 13 1.02 -0.32 -6.36
CA VAL A 13 1.56 -1.68 -6.23
C VAL A 13 1.62 -2.46 -7.54
N ILE A 14 0.91 -2.03 -8.59
CA ILE A 14 1.06 -2.61 -9.93
C ILE A 14 2.52 -2.56 -10.41
N VAL A 15 3.29 -1.52 -10.05
CA VAL A 15 4.70 -1.40 -10.45
C VAL A 15 5.58 -2.52 -9.87
N LEU A 16 5.14 -3.15 -8.77
CA LEU A 16 5.83 -4.25 -8.11
C LEU A 16 5.57 -5.60 -8.77
N ARG A 17 4.54 -5.74 -9.61
CA ARG A 17 4.17 -7.03 -10.24
C ARG A 17 5.25 -7.60 -11.15
N GLY A 18 6.03 -6.71 -11.78
CA GLY A 18 7.16 -7.08 -12.65
C GLY A 18 8.38 -7.59 -11.89
N ASN A 19 8.39 -7.49 -10.55
CA ASN A 19 9.53 -7.77 -9.71
C ASN A 19 9.22 -8.90 -8.72
N THR A 20 9.89 -10.04 -8.89
CA THR A 20 9.71 -11.24 -8.06
C THR A 20 9.99 -10.95 -6.59
N SER A 21 10.97 -10.08 -6.30
CA SER A 21 11.41 -9.75 -4.94
C SER A 21 10.40 -8.89 -4.17
N THR A 22 9.41 -8.29 -4.84
CA THR A 22 8.32 -7.51 -4.22
C THR A 22 6.93 -8.09 -4.43
N ARG A 23 6.82 -9.28 -5.02
CA ARG A 23 5.52 -9.84 -5.44
C ARG A 23 4.60 -10.10 -4.26
N ASP A 24 5.15 -10.53 -3.12
CA ASP A 24 4.42 -10.73 -1.88
C ASP A 24 3.83 -9.42 -1.33
N ILE A 25 4.54 -8.31 -1.46
CA ILE A 25 4.07 -6.98 -1.06
C ILE A 25 2.90 -6.56 -1.96
N ALA A 26 3.04 -6.73 -3.28
CA ALA A 26 1.96 -6.46 -4.22
C ALA A 26 0.71 -7.30 -3.89
N ALA A 27 0.90 -8.61 -3.71
CA ALA A 27 -0.19 -9.53 -3.40
C ALA A 27 -0.89 -9.19 -2.07
N PHE A 28 -0.13 -8.82 -1.04
CA PHE A 28 -0.69 -8.44 0.26
C PHE A 28 -1.55 -7.18 0.15
N VAL A 29 -1.05 -6.13 -0.51
CA VAL A 29 -1.83 -4.88 -0.69
C VAL A 29 -3.07 -5.14 -1.54
N GLU A 30 -2.93 -5.91 -2.62
CA GLU A 30 -4.05 -6.28 -3.49
C GLU A 30 -5.13 -7.05 -2.73
N GLU A 31 -4.75 -8.05 -1.91
CA GLU A 31 -5.70 -8.81 -1.10
C GLU A 31 -6.47 -7.91 -0.13
N LEU A 32 -5.77 -7.01 0.58
CA LEU A 32 -6.41 -6.08 1.52
C LEU A 32 -7.42 -5.17 0.81
N VAL A 33 -7.04 -4.63 -0.34
CA VAL A 33 -7.90 -3.71 -1.10
C VAL A 33 -9.06 -4.44 -1.78
N GLU A 34 -8.89 -5.68 -2.24
CA GLU A 34 -9.96 -6.49 -2.82
C GLU A 34 -10.99 -6.95 -1.80
N ARG A 35 -10.54 -7.27 -0.59
CA ARG A 35 -11.45 -7.68 0.48
C ARG A 35 -12.20 -6.52 1.11
N ALA A 36 -11.69 -5.30 1.00
CA ALA A 36 -12.30 -4.10 1.56
C ALA A 36 -13.61 -3.72 0.84
N ASN A 37 -14.75 -4.13 1.41
CA ASN A 37 -16.07 -3.87 0.85
C ASN A 37 -16.91 -2.87 1.68
N THR A 38 -16.36 -2.35 2.78
CA THR A 38 -16.97 -1.31 3.62
C THR A 38 -15.94 -0.22 3.95
N PRO A 39 -16.36 1.01 4.30
CA PRO A 39 -15.44 2.06 4.73
C PRO A 39 -14.56 1.65 5.91
N ALA A 40 -15.09 0.90 6.88
CA ALA A 40 -14.31 0.42 8.02
C ALA A 40 -13.22 -0.58 7.61
N MET A 41 -13.53 -1.49 6.69
CA MET A 41 -12.53 -2.42 6.15
C MET A 41 -11.50 -1.71 5.28
N ALA A 42 -11.91 -0.67 4.54
CA ALA A 42 -11.01 0.14 3.73
C ALA A 42 -10.03 0.95 4.60
N GLN A 43 -10.49 1.54 5.71
CA GLN A 43 -9.61 2.15 6.71
C GLN A 43 -8.61 1.13 7.26
N SER A 44 -9.10 -0.04 7.67
CA SER A 44 -8.23 -1.11 8.18
C SER A 44 -7.20 -1.59 7.14
N ALA A 45 -7.56 -1.60 5.86
CA ALA A 45 -6.64 -1.89 4.77
C ALA A 45 -5.53 -0.83 4.70
N CYS A 46 -5.88 0.47 4.71
CA CYS A 46 -4.90 1.56 4.74
C CYS A 46 -3.95 1.46 5.94
N ASP A 47 -4.46 1.22 7.15
CA ASP A 47 -3.64 1.08 8.36
C ASP A 47 -2.64 -0.07 8.28
N ARG A 48 -3.07 -1.21 7.72
CA ARG A 48 -2.21 -2.37 7.50
C ARG A 48 -1.13 -2.08 6.47
N VAL A 49 -1.46 -1.39 5.39
CA VAL A 49 -0.47 -0.95 4.39
C VAL A 49 0.53 0.04 5.01
N ILE A 50 0.08 1.02 5.80
CA ILE A 50 0.99 1.94 6.50
C ILE A 50 1.96 1.18 7.40
N SER A 51 1.43 0.21 8.17
CA SER A 51 2.22 -0.61 9.10
C SER A 51 3.28 -1.44 8.37
N MET A 52 2.96 -1.95 7.19
CA MET A 52 3.90 -2.71 6.36
C MET A 52 4.98 -1.80 5.77
N CYS A 53 4.73 -0.51 5.56
CA CYS A 53 5.69 0.38 4.91
C CYS A 53 6.90 0.78 5.77
N ASN A 54 7.07 0.19 6.96
CA ASN A 54 8.27 0.36 7.75
C ASN A 54 9.44 -0.43 7.14
N PRO A 55 10.51 0.21 6.64
CA PRO A 55 11.65 -0.51 6.05
C PRO A 55 12.28 -1.52 7.01
N LYS A 56 12.26 -1.24 8.32
CA LYS A 56 12.77 -2.16 9.35
C LYS A 56 11.95 -3.45 9.46
N ALA A 57 10.67 -3.43 9.08
CA ALA A 57 9.82 -4.63 9.08
C ALA A 57 10.23 -5.63 7.99
N TRP A 58 10.97 -5.17 6.97
CA TRP A 58 11.48 -6.01 5.89
C TRP A 58 12.94 -6.46 6.09
N GLY A 59 13.61 -5.98 7.14
CA GLY A 59 15.00 -6.34 7.45
C GLY A 59 15.98 -6.00 6.31
N ASP A 60 17.01 -6.83 6.14
CA ASP A 60 18.02 -6.72 5.08
C ASP A 60 17.53 -7.28 3.73
N ARG A 61 16.21 -7.25 3.49
CA ARG A 61 15.64 -7.73 2.24
C ARG A 61 16.18 -6.89 1.10
N LEU A 62 17.08 -7.49 0.33
CA LEU A 62 17.52 -6.97 -0.95
C LEU A 62 16.38 -7.13 -1.94
N VAL A 63 15.91 -5.99 -2.44
CA VAL A 63 14.86 -5.96 -3.44
C VAL A 63 15.49 -5.73 -4.80
N GLU A 64 15.83 -6.84 -5.47
CA GLU A 64 16.29 -6.80 -6.86
C GLU A 64 15.37 -5.92 -7.70
N GLY A 65 15.89 -5.03 -8.55
CA GLY A 65 15.06 -4.12 -9.37
C GLY A 65 14.78 -2.74 -8.75
N PHE A 66 15.06 -2.54 -7.45
CA PHE A 66 15.28 -1.20 -6.88
C PHE A 66 16.77 -0.80 -6.89
N GLY A 67 17.60 -1.59 -7.59
CA GLY A 67 19.06 -1.51 -7.58
C GLY A 67 19.64 -1.97 -6.26
N ASP A 68 20.97 -1.96 -6.13
CA ASP A 68 21.64 -2.01 -4.81
C ASP A 68 21.33 -0.75 -3.95
N ASP A 69 20.37 0.07 -4.39
CA ASP A 69 19.98 1.32 -3.80
C ASP A 69 18.83 1.11 -2.80
N PHE A 70 19.22 0.82 -1.57
CA PHE A 70 18.35 0.81 -0.40
C PHE A 70 17.46 2.07 -0.31
N LEU A 71 17.92 3.23 -0.80
CA LEU A 71 17.14 4.47 -0.77
C LEU A 71 15.95 4.42 -1.73
N ALA A 72 16.08 3.79 -2.90
CA ALA A 72 14.98 3.63 -3.84
C ALA A 72 13.87 2.76 -3.26
N TRP A 73 14.23 1.67 -2.56
CA TRP A 73 13.28 0.84 -1.84
C TRP A 73 12.60 1.60 -0.70
N GLN A 74 13.37 2.32 0.11
CA GLN A 74 12.85 3.15 1.19
C GLN A 74 11.91 4.27 0.68
N SER A 75 12.25 4.90 -0.45
CA SER A 75 11.40 5.91 -1.11
C SER A 75 10.08 5.30 -1.55
N PHE A 76 10.11 4.13 -2.19
CA PHE A 76 8.90 3.43 -2.60
C PHE A 76 7.97 3.12 -1.42
N LEU A 77 8.52 2.59 -0.32
CA LEU A 77 7.76 2.33 0.90
C LEU A 77 7.19 3.63 1.51
N GLY A 78 7.97 4.71 1.50
CA GLY A 78 7.52 6.03 1.94
C GLY A 78 6.32 6.53 1.14
N GLU A 79 6.42 6.50 -0.19
CA GLU A 79 5.35 6.90 -1.10
C GLU A 79 4.10 6.03 -0.94
N LEU A 80 4.26 4.71 -0.75
CA LEU A 80 3.15 3.80 -0.50
C LEU A 80 2.46 4.10 0.84
N SER A 81 3.22 4.42 1.89
CA SER A 81 2.70 4.83 3.20
C SER A 81 1.89 6.13 3.08
N ASP A 82 2.40 7.12 2.37
CA ASP A 82 1.74 8.41 2.21
C ASP A 82 0.46 8.29 1.38
N LEU A 83 0.47 7.47 0.33
CA LEU A 83 -0.76 7.13 -0.40
C LEU A 83 -1.78 6.44 0.50
N ALA A 84 -1.37 5.49 1.34
CA ALA A 84 -2.28 4.82 2.26
C ALA A 84 -2.92 5.79 3.27
N LYS A 85 -2.14 6.74 3.80
CA LYS A 85 -2.67 7.82 4.66
C LYS A 85 -3.69 8.68 3.92
N GLN A 86 -3.39 9.07 2.68
CA GLN A 86 -4.31 9.88 1.86
C GLN A 86 -5.60 9.13 1.56
N CYS A 87 -5.52 7.84 1.22
CA CYS A 87 -6.68 6.99 0.99
C CYS A 87 -7.52 6.87 2.27
N GLY A 88 -6.88 6.63 3.42
CA GLY A 88 -7.54 6.61 4.72
C GLY A 88 -8.26 7.92 5.04
N GLN A 89 -7.60 9.07 4.83
CA GLN A 89 -8.24 10.37 5.05
C GLN A 89 -9.45 10.58 4.14
N ALA A 90 -9.34 10.25 2.85
CA ALA A 90 -10.45 10.38 1.91
C ALA A 90 -11.67 9.51 2.29
N ILE A 91 -11.43 8.27 2.74
CA ILE A 91 -12.48 7.37 3.23
C ILE A 91 -13.14 7.95 4.50
N TYR A 92 -12.35 8.54 5.40
CA TYR A 92 -12.86 9.18 6.61
C TYR A 92 -13.76 10.35 6.24
N ASP A 93 -13.27 11.27 5.42
CA ASP A 93 -14.00 12.47 5.01
C ASP A 93 -15.32 12.12 4.32
N ASN A 94 -15.31 11.15 3.40
CA ASN A 94 -16.51 10.73 2.68
C ASN A 94 -17.56 10.08 3.59
N ARG A 95 -17.13 9.37 4.65
CA ARG A 95 -18.05 8.83 5.65
C ARG A 95 -18.72 9.90 6.51
N HIS A 96 -18.08 11.05 6.70
CA HIS A 96 -18.61 12.15 7.52
C HIS A 96 -19.32 13.24 6.69
N ARG A 97 -19.30 13.12 5.36
CA ARG A 97 -20.03 13.97 4.42
C ARG A 97 -21.35 13.35 3.93
N ALA A 98 -21.51 12.03 4.07
CA ALA A 98 -22.71 11.27 3.72
C ALA A 98 -23.67 11.16 4.90
#